data_AF-A0A165YDH1-F1
#
_entry.id   AF-A0A165YDH1-F1
#
_cell.length_a   1.000
_cell.length_b   1.000
_cell.length_c   1.000
_cell.angle_alpha   90.00
_cell.angle_beta   90.00
_cell.angle_gamma   90.00
#
_symmetry.space_group_name_H-M   'P 1'
#
loop_
_entity.id
_entity.type
_entity.pdbx_description
1 polymer ?
#
loop_
_entity_poly.entity_id
_entity_poly.type
_entity_poly.pdbx_seq_one_letter_code
_entity_poly.pdbx_strand_id
1 'polypeptide(L)'
;MDDISIKDIWSSLVESHFDVSHRGVSSPETRTRLSSLDTELVSMNRAMIVAKQRRNMLTGACHVPPEVLSTVFALAQKGWYPLTRWRTDNPGYDYGWINITHVCGYWREVSHSSSSPEM
;
A
#
# COMPACT_ATOMS: atom_id res chain seq x y z
N MET A 1 -10.01 -6.76 25.63
CA MET A 1 -8.78 -7.26 26.27
C MET A 1 -8.16 -8.26 25.30
N ASP A 2 -7.89 -7.81 24.06
CA ASP A 2 -7.71 -8.71 22.89
C ASP A 2 -6.52 -8.31 22.00
N ASP A 3 -5.98 -7.11 22.18
CA ASP A 3 -4.94 -6.54 21.29
C ASP A 3 -3.55 -7.14 21.54
N ILE A 4 -3.27 -7.52 22.80
CA ILE A 4 -2.03 -8.20 23.21
C ILE A 4 -1.96 -9.60 22.56
N SER A 5 -3.09 -10.31 22.45
CA SER A 5 -3.12 -11.65 21.89
C SER A 5 -2.84 -11.70 20.38
N ILE A 6 -3.30 -10.71 19.59
CA ILE A 6 -3.14 -10.73 18.13
C ILE A 6 -1.69 -10.45 17.75
N LYS A 7 -1.07 -9.45 18.40
CA LYS A 7 0.32 -9.10 18.15
C LYS A 7 1.25 -10.28 18.45
N ASP A 8 1.04 -10.95 19.58
CA ASP A 8 1.86 -12.08 20.00
C ASP A 8 1.74 -13.28 19.04
N ILE A 9 0.55 -13.53 18.48
CA ILE A 9 0.34 -14.56 17.46
C ILE A 9 1.15 -14.26 16.19
N TRP A 10 1.04 -13.04 15.65
CA TRP A 10 1.76 -12.68 14.43
C TRP A 10 3.27 -12.63 14.65
N SER A 11 3.73 -12.11 15.80
CA SER A 11 5.15 -12.10 16.16
C SER A 11 5.69 -13.53 16.26
N SER A 12 5.01 -14.43 16.96
CA SER A 12 5.43 -15.83 17.07
C SER A 12 5.44 -16.55 15.72
N LEU A 13 4.46 -16.28 14.85
CA LEU A 13 4.43 -16.84 13.50
C LEU A 13 5.63 -16.37 12.67
N VAL A 14 5.95 -15.07 12.70
CA VAL A 14 7.12 -14.52 11.98
C VAL A 14 8.41 -15.10 12.54
N GLU A 15 8.58 -15.15 13.86
CA GLU A 15 9.76 -15.73 14.49
C GLU A 15 9.95 -17.21 14.11
N SER A 16 8.85 -17.98 14.07
CA SER A 16 8.90 -19.38 13.65
C SER A 16 9.31 -19.56 12.18
N HIS A 17 8.81 -18.72 11.28
CA HIS A 17 9.08 -18.86 9.84
C HIS A 17 10.48 -18.36 9.45
N PHE A 18 10.95 -17.33 10.15
CA PHE A 18 12.24 -16.68 9.93
C PHE A 18 13.31 -17.13 10.92
N ASP A 19 13.15 -18.29 11.55
CA ASP A 19 14.15 -18.79 12.49
C ASP A 19 15.53 -18.89 11.83
N VAL A 20 16.51 -18.23 12.47
CA VAL A 20 17.89 -18.11 12.02
C VAL A 20 18.85 -18.88 12.94
N SER A 21 18.32 -19.70 13.87
CA SER A 21 19.10 -20.38 14.90
C SER A 21 20.11 -21.40 14.35
N HIS A 22 19.93 -21.87 13.11
CA HIS A 22 20.87 -22.76 12.41
C HIS A 22 21.93 -21.99 11.59
N ARG A 23 22.69 -21.11 12.24
CA ARG A 23 23.86 -20.45 11.62
C ARG A 23 25.09 -21.36 11.65
N GLY A 24 25.18 -22.25 10.67
CA GLY A 24 26.43 -22.93 10.32
C GLY A 24 26.99 -22.35 9.01
N VAL A 25 28.24 -21.87 9.06
CA VAL A 25 29.21 -21.60 7.98
C VAL A 25 28.64 -21.43 6.56
N SER A 26 28.88 -20.25 5.96
CA SER A 26 28.60 -19.88 4.55
C SER A 26 28.58 -21.06 3.57
N SER A 27 27.43 -21.73 3.46
CA SER A 27 27.19 -22.93 2.67
C SER A 27 26.26 -22.54 1.50
N PRO A 28 26.32 -23.24 0.36
CA PRO A 28 25.29 -23.14 -0.69
C PRO A 28 23.85 -23.21 -0.14
N GLU A 29 23.66 -23.94 0.97
CA GLU A 29 22.38 -24.07 1.68
C GLU A 29 21.90 -22.73 2.29
N THR A 30 22.82 -21.87 2.74
CA THR A 30 22.49 -20.53 3.26
C THR A 30 21.89 -19.65 2.16
N ARG A 31 22.42 -19.71 0.94
CA ARG A 31 21.91 -18.92 -0.20
C ARG A 31 20.52 -19.38 -0.63
N THR A 32 20.29 -20.70 -0.67
CA THR A 32 18.97 -21.26 -0.95
C THR A 32 17.95 -20.88 0.12
N ARG A 33 18.34 -20.92 1.41
CA ARG A 33 17.49 -20.48 2.51
C ARG A 33 17.14 -19.00 2.41
N LEU A 34 18.11 -18.13 2.11
CA LEU A 34 17.86 -16.69 1.90
C LEU A 34 16.85 -16.46 0.75
N SER A 35 17.05 -17.10 -0.40
CA SER A 35 16.11 -16.97 -1.52
C SER A 35 14.68 -17.45 -1.18
N SER A 36 14.57 -18.50 -0.36
CA SER A 36 13.28 -18.96 0.17
C SER A 36 12.63 -17.90 1.07
N LEU A 37 13.41 -17.28 1.97
CA LEU A 37 12.91 -16.22 2.86
C LEU A 37 12.51 -14.96 2.08
N ASP A 38 13.23 -14.60 1.03
CA ASP A 38 12.86 -13.49 0.14
C ASP A 38 11.50 -13.77 -0.54
N THR A 39 11.30 -15.00 -1.02
CA THR A 39 10.03 -15.42 -1.63
C THR A 39 8.87 -15.35 -0.63
N GLU A 40 9.13 -15.71 0.62
CA GLU A 40 8.17 -15.63 1.71
C GLU A 40 7.81 -14.18 2.06
N LEU A 41 8.79 -13.28 2.16
CA LEU A 41 8.56 -11.85 2.35
C LEU A 41 7.69 -11.25 1.24
N VAL A 42 7.94 -11.63 -0.02
CA VAL A 42 7.10 -11.19 -1.15
C VAL A 42 5.66 -11.69 -0.98
N SER A 43 5.49 -12.94 -0.55
CA SER A 43 4.17 -13.54 -0.34
C SER A 43 3.40 -12.88 0.81
N MET A 44 4.07 -12.59 1.93
CA MET A 44 3.49 -11.86 3.05
C MET A 44 3.09 -10.43 2.66
N ASN A 45 3.93 -9.73 1.88
CA ASN A 45 3.60 -8.40 1.37
C ASN A 45 2.33 -8.42 0.50
N ARG A 46 2.18 -9.44 -0.36
CA ARG A 46 0.94 -9.64 -1.14
C ARG A 46 -0.28 -9.85 -0.24
N ALA A 47 -0.15 -10.70 0.78
CA ALA A 47 -1.23 -10.91 1.75
C ALA A 47 -1.60 -9.62 2.50
N MET A 48 -0.62 -8.81 2.88
CA MET A 48 -0.81 -7.50 3.51
C MET A 48 -1.57 -6.53 2.60
N ILE A 49 -1.28 -6.52 1.28
CA ILE A 49 -2.02 -5.71 0.30
C ILE A 49 -3.50 -6.13 0.29
N VAL A 50 -3.80 -7.43 0.22
CA VAL A 50 -5.17 -7.95 0.24
C VAL A 50 -5.88 -7.59 1.55
N ALA A 51 -5.20 -7.72 2.69
CA ALA A 51 -5.76 -7.35 3.99
C ALA A 51 -6.10 -5.85 4.05
N LYS A 52 -5.21 -4.98 3.54
CA LYS A 52 -5.45 -3.53 3.44
C LYS A 52 -6.63 -3.21 2.54
N GLN A 53 -6.76 -3.90 1.39
CA GLN A 53 -7.92 -3.74 0.49
C GLN A 53 -9.23 -4.10 1.21
N ARG A 54 -9.29 -5.25 1.88
CA ARG A 54 -10.47 -5.67 2.64
C ARG A 54 -10.80 -4.70 3.77
N ARG A 55 -9.79 -4.22 4.51
CA ARG A 55 -9.97 -3.20 5.54
C ARG A 55 -10.52 -1.90 4.95
N ASN A 56 -10.01 -1.47 3.80
CA ASN A 56 -10.47 -0.26 3.12
C ASN A 56 -11.92 -0.40 2.64
N MET A 57 -12.37 -1.59 2.21
CA MET A 57 -13.78 -1.83 1.89
C MET A 57 -14.72 -1.54 3.07
N LEU A 58 -14.24 -1.65 4.31
CA LEU A 58 -15.02 -1.31 5.51
C LEU A 58 -14.94 0.18 5.88
N THR A 59 -14.10 0.97 5.20
CA THR A 59 -13.98 2.41 5.45
C THR A 59 -14.99 3.20 4.63
N GLY A 60 -15.43 4.35 5.14
CA GLY A 60 -16.36 5.22 4.43
C GLY A 60 -15.86 5.66 3.05
N ALA A 61 -14.55 5.77 2.85
CA ALA A 61 -13.95 6.11 1.56
C ALA A 61 -14.35 5.11 0.46
N CYS A 62 -14.41 3.81 0.74
CA CYS A 62 -14.80 2.80 -0.25
C CYS A 62 -16.31 2.63 -0.44
N HIS A 63 -17.14 3.34 0.33
CA HIS A 63 -18.60 3.32 0.19
C HIS A 63 -19.14 4.48 -0.65
N VAL A 64 -18.27 5.42 -1.04
CA VAL A 64 -18.68 6.54 -1.90
C VAL A 64 -18.93 6.00 -3.31
N PRO A 65 -20.10 6.29 -3.91
CA PRO A 65 -20.39 5.88 -5.30
C PRO A 65 -19.37 6.45 -6.30
N PRO A 66 -19.10 5.75 -7.42
CA PRO A 66 -18.09 6.15 -8.39
C PRO A 66 -18.40 7.51 -9.05
N GLU A 67 -19.67 7.89 -9.19
CA GLU A 67 -20.11 9.18 -9.76
C GLU A 67 -19.72 10.35 -8.85
N VAL A 68 -19.90 10.15 -7.53
CA VAL A 68 -19.51 11.14 -6.52
C VAL A 68 -17.99 11.29 -6.49
N LEU A 69 -17.26 10.17 -6.53
CA LEU A 69 -15.79 10.19 -6.60
C LEU A 69 -15.29 10.87 -7.87
N SER A 70 -15.89 10.60 -9.02
CA SER A 70 -15.55 11.25 -10.29
C SER A 70 -15.76 12.77 -10.22
N THR A 71 -16.84 13.21 -9.57
CA THR A 71 -17.10 14.63 -9.32
C THR A 71 -16.03 15.25 -8.41
N VAL A 72 -15.65 14.55 -7.33
CA VAL A 72 -14.55 14.98 -6.44
C VAL A 72 -13.24 15.10 -7.21
N PHE A 73 -12.91 14.13 -8.07
CA PHE A 73 -11.70 14.16 -8.90
C PHE A 73 -11.70 15.35 -9.87
N ALA A 74 -12.82 15.59 -10.56
CA ALA A 74 -12.97 16.73 -11.47
C ALA A 74 -12.84 18.08 -10.74
N LEU A 75 -13.36 18.19 -9.52
CA LEU A 75 -13.21 19.40 -8.70
C LEU A 75 -11.78 19.58 -8.19
N ALA A 76 -11.14 18.50 -7.72
CA ALA A 76 -9.76 18.53 -7.24
C ALA A 76 -8.79 18.94 -8.36
N GLN A 77 -8.98 18.43 -9.57
CA GLN A 77 -8.16 18.78 -10.74
C GLN A 77 -8.19 20.28 -11.08
N LYS A 78 -9.32 20.97 -10.83
CA LYS A 78 -9.46 22.41 -11.15
C LYS A 78 -8.67 23.34 -10.23
N GLY A 79 -8.41 22.92 -8.99
CA GLY A 79 -7.82 23.79 -7.95
C GLY A 79 -6.55 23.26 -7.30
N TRP A 80 -6.21 21.99 -7.51
CA TRP A 80 -5.10 21.31 -6.84
C TRP A 80 -4.22 20.60 -7.86
N TYR A 81 -3.43 21.38 -8.59
CA TYR A 81 -2.53 20.87 -9.62
C TYR A 81 -1.19 20.40 -9.03
N PRO A 82 -0.52 19.42 -9.66
CA PRO A 82 0.83 19.02 -9.25
C PRO A 82 1.80 20.20 -9.37
N LEU A 83 2.64 20.39 -8.36
CA LEU A 83 3.50 21.55 -8.23
C LEU A 83 4.88 21.15 -7.73
N THR A 84 5.91 21.54 -8.46
CA THR A 84 7.28 21.48 -7.96
C THR A 84 7.50 22.65 -7.00
N ARG A 85 7.73 22.34 -5.72
CA ARG A 85 8.09 23.32 -4.70
C ARG A 85 9.60 23.52 -4.75
N TRP A 86 10.02 24.58 -5.42
CA TRP A 86 11.41 25.04 -5.38
C TRP A 86 11.62 25.84 -4.09
N ARG A 87 11.90 25.16 -2.99
CA ARG A 87 12.47 25.81 -1.80
C ARG A 87 13.97 25.55 -1.77
N THR A 88 14.73 26.58 -1.40
CA THR A 88 16.20 26.55 -1.36
C THR A 88 16.76 25.57 -0.32
N ASP A 89 15.95 25.14 0.64
CA ASP A 89 16.32 24.24 1.74
C ASP A 89 15.75 22.82 1.61
N ASN A 90 14.67 22.61 0.84
CA ASN A 90 14.10 21.28 0.59
C ASN A 90 13.23 21.27 -0.69
N PRO A 91 13.82 20.98 -1.88
CA PRO A 91 13.04 20.82 -3.09
C PRO A 91 12.12 19.60 -2.96
N GLY A 92 10.81 19.82 -3.11
CA GLY A 92 9.80 18.78 -2.97
C GLY A 92 8.78 18.82 -4.11
N TYR A 93 8.27 17.66 -4.52
CA TYR A 93 7.20 17.58 -5.50
C TYR A 93 5.86 17.35 -4.78
N ASP A 94 4.91 18.26 -4.99
CA ASP A 94 3.53 18.07 -4.57
C ASP A 94 2.76 17.43 -5.73
N TYR A 95 2.28 16.20 -5.53
CA TYR A 95 1.50 15.47 -6.54
C TYR A 95 0.12 16.08 -6.79
N GLY A 96 -0.30 17.11 -6.05
CA GLY A 96 -1.59 17.76 -6.28
C GLY A 96 -2.75 16.78 -6.04
N TRP A 97 -3.77 16.90 -6.89
CA TRP A 97 -4.94 16.03 -6.91
C TRP A 97 -4.57 14.55 -7.05
N ILE A 98 -3.41 14.20 -7.64
CA ILE A 98 -3.01 12.80 -7.82
C ILE A 98 -2.91 12.08 -6.46
N ASN A 99 -2.62 12.80 -5.36
CA ASN A 99 -2.61 12.24 -4.00
C ASN A 99 -3.93 11.53 -3.63
N ILE A 100 -5.08 11.99 -4.13
CA ILE A 100 -6.38 11.36 -3.81
C ILE A 100 -6.49 9.95 -4.40
N THR A 101 -5.77 9.66 -5.49
CA THR A 101 -5.71 8.31 -6.08
C THR A 101 -4.92 7.33 -5.21
N HIS A 102 -4.19 7.81 -4.20
CA HIS A 102 -3.43 6.98 -3.26
C HIS A 102 -4.22 6.62 -1.99
N VAL A 103 -5.47 7.08 -1.83
CA VAL A 103 -6.32 6.74 -0.68
C VAL A 103 -6.57 5.23 -0.60
N CYS A 104 -7.03 4.62 -1.70
CA CYS A 104 -7.19 3.18 -1.82
C CYS A 104 -7.21 2.74 -3.29
N GLY A 105 -7.13 1.42 -3.53
CA GLY A 105 -7.22 0.85 -4.87
C GLY A 105 -8.53 1.23 -5.59
N TYR A 106 -9.64 1.28 -4.87
CA TYR A 106 -10.95 1.67 -5.43
C TYR A 106 -10.95 3.11 -5.97
N TRP A 107 -10.41 4.08 -5.21
CA TRP A 107 -10.34 5.47 -5.68
C TRP A 107 -9.44 5.60 -6.91
N ARG A 108 -8.35 4.84 -6.95
CA ARG A 108 -7.48 4.77 -8.13
C ARG A 108 -8.23 4.24 -9.34
N GLU A 109 -8.95 3.14 -9.20
CA GLU A 109 -9.74 2.53 -10.27
C GLU A 109 -10.78 3.51 -10.84
N VAL A 110 -11.56 4.15 -9.97
CA VAL A 110 -12.54 5.17 -10.40
C VAL A 110 -11.87 6.36 -11.08
N SER A 111 -10.66 6.76 -10.63
CA SER A 111 -9.94 7.86 -11.27
C SER A 111 -9.55 7.53 -12.71
N HIS A 112 -9.14 6.29 -12.98
CA HIS A 112 -8.81 5.83 -14.33
C HIS A 112 -10.05 5.81 -15.24
N SER A 113 -11.19 5.34 -14.75
CA SER A 113 -12.44 5.37 -15.53
C SER A 113 -12.93 6.80 -15.79
N SER A 114 -12.78 7.70 -14.82
CA SER A 114 -13.16 9.11 -14.96
C SER A 114 -12.25 9.92 -15.88
N SER A 115 -11.05 9.40 -16.20
CA SER A 115 -10.08 10.06 -17.07
C SER A 115 -10.26 9.77 -18.56
N SER A 116 -11.25 8.94 -18.91
CA SER A 116 -11.65 8.74 -20.30
C SER A 116 -12.47 9.95 -20.76
N PRO A 117 -12.02 10.72 -21.76
CA PRO A 117 -12.74 11.89 -22.22
C PRO A 117 -13.93 11.45 -23.07
N GLU A 118 -15.13 11.65 -22.57
CA GLU A 118 -16.26 11.95 -23.45
C GLU A 118 -16.24 13.45 -23.77
N MET A 119 -16.10 13.72 -25.07
CA MET A 119 -16.11 15.02 -25.81
C MET A 119 -14.84 15.86 -25.81
#